data_AF-A0A411WNB6-F1
#
_entry.id   AF-A0A411WNB6-F1
#
_cell.length_a   1.000
_cell.length_b   1.000
_cell.length_c   1.000
_cell.angle_alpha   90.00
_cell.angle_beta   90.00
_cell.angle_gamma   90.00
#
_symmetry.space_group_name_H-M   'P 1'
#
loop_
_entity.id
_entity.type
_entity.pdbx_description
1 polymer ?
#
loop_
_entity_poly.entity_id
_entity_poly.type
_entity_poly.pdbx_seq_one_letter_code
_entity_poly.pdbx_strand_id
1 'polypeptide(L)' 'MLNLIDSAPNDPLELAEQCLALASAVLKIDEASVKESLQFILHEKMEALFRMFYSAEGEINQQIKP' A
#
# COMPACT_ATOMS: atom_id res chain seq x y z
N MET A 1 -20.71 -0.94 -10.50
CA MET A 1 -20.10 -1.92 -9.57
C MET A 1 -18.61 -1.87 -9.76
N LEU A 2 -17.91 -1.12 -8.91
CA LEU A 2 -16.46 -1.12 -8.85
C LEU A 2 -16.06 -2.42 -8.12
N ASN A 3 -15.81 -3.49 -8.88
CA ASN A 3 -14.98 -4.59 -8.40
C ASN A 3 -13.53 -4.06 -8.35
N LEU A 4 -13.26 -3.13 -7.44
CA LEU A 4 -11.94 -2.56 -7.26
C LEU A 4 -11.13 -3.54 -6.41
N ILE A 5 -10.73 -4.63 -7.07
CA ILE A 5 -9.57 -5.46 -6.71
C ILE A 5 -9.68 -6.02 -5.29
N ASP A 6 -10.50 -7.07 -5.16
CA ASP A 6 -10.47 -8.02 -4.03
C ASP A 6 -9.21 -8.90 -4.11
N SER A 7 -8.06 -8.25 -4.16
CA SER A 7 -6.77 -8.88 -3.98
C SER A 7 -6.01 -7.91 -3.12
N ALA A 8 -6.22 -8.00 -1.80
CA ALA A 8 -5.22 -7.52 -0.87
C ALA A 8 -3.89 -8.12 -1.36
N PRO A 9 -2.93 -7.30 -1.84
CA PRO A 9 -1.70 -7.83 -2.37
C PRO A 9 -1.02 -8.60 -1.23
N ASN A 10 -0.94 -9.92 -1.38
CA ASN A 10 -0.23 -10.78 -0.44
C ASN A 10 1.28 -10.65 -0.59
N ASP A 11 1.73 -9.93 -1.62
CA ASP A 11 3.13 -9.63 -1.89
C ASP A 11 3.46 -8.17 -1.52
N PRO A 12 4.31 -7.94 -0.50
CA PRO A 12 4.80 -6.61 -0.15
C PRO A 12 5.47 -5.88 -1.33
N LEU A 13 6.11 -6.61 -2.26
CA LEU A 13 6.76 -6.01 -3.42
C LEU A 13 5.73 -5.43 -4.40
N GLU A 14 4.70 -6.21 -4.73
CA GLU A 14 3.59 -5.75 -5.59
C GLU A 14 2.92 -4.51 -4.98
N LEU A 15 2.72 -4.51 -3.66
CA LEU A 15 2.13 -3.37 -2.96
C LEU A 15 3.05 -2.13 -2.99
N ALA A 16 4.37 -2.31 -2.87
CA ALA A 16 5.35 -1.24 -3.01
C ALA A 16 5.37 -0.65 -4.44
N GLU A 17 5.28 -1.50 -5.46
CA GLU A 17 5.17 -1.07 -6.86
C GLU A 17 3.87 -0.28 -7.11
N GLN A 18 2.75 -0.71 -6.53
CA GLN A 18 1.49 0.04 -6.58
C GLN A 18 1.61 1.42 -5.93
N CYS A 19 2.25 1.52 -4.76
CA CYS A 19 2.55 2.81 -4.10
C CYS A 19 3.39 3.72 -5.00
N LEU A 20 4.42 3.19 -5.65
CA LEU A 20 5.28 3.97 -6.56
C LEU A 20 4.51 4.48 -7.79
N ALA A 21 3.69 3.61 -8.41
CA ALA A 21 2.86 3.97 -9.55
C ALA A 21 1.86 5.07 -9.18
N LEU A 22 1.22 4.96 -8.01
CA LEU A 22 0.23 5.91 -7.54
C LEU A 22 0.85 7.26 -7.14
N ALA A 23 2.01 7.25 -6.47
CA ALA A 23 2.78 8.46 -6.20
C ALA A 23 3.17 9.19 -7.51
N SER A 24 3.58 8.43 -8.52
CA SER A 24 3.88 8.96 -9.85
C SER A 24 2.67 9.59 -10.53
N ALA A 25 1.47 9.03 -10.32
CA ALA A 25 0.22 9.59 -10.83
C ALA A 25 -0.16 10.90 -10.10
N VAL A 26 -0.07 10.92 -8.76
CA VAL A 26 -0.34 12.11 -7.93
C VAL A 26 0.53 13.31 -8.35
N LEU A 27 1.79 13.07 -8.73
CA LEU A 27 2.71 14.12 -9.18
C LEU A 27 2.31 14.76 -10.52
N LYS A 28 1.53 14.05 -11.35
CA LYS A 28 1.19 14.45 -12.72
C LYS A 28 -0.26 14.93 -12.88
N ILE A 29 -1.11 14.74 -11.88
CA ILE A 29 -2.51 15.18 -11.93
C ILE A 29 -2.62 16.63 -11.44
N ASP A 30 -3.26 17.44 -12.28
CA ASP A 30 -3.58 18.85 -12.00
C ASP A 30 -4.98 19.05 -11.41
N GLU A 31 -5.89 18.09 -11.64
CA GLU A 31 -7.26 18.18 -11.13
C GLU A 31 -7.28 17.88 -9.63
N ALA A 32 -7.65 18.88 -8.83
CA ALA A 32 -7.46 18.86 -7.38
C ALA A 32 -8.25 17.75 -6.68
N SER A 33 -9.48 17.47 -7.09
CA SER A 33 -10.33 16.48 -6.43
C SER A 33 -9.86 15.04 -6.70
N VAL A 34 -9.40 14.74 -7.92
CA VAL A 34 -8.75 13.48 -8.25
C VAL A 34 -7.40 13.38 -7.53
N LYS A 35 -6.61 14.46 -7.46
CA LYS A 35 -5.34 14.45 -6.73
C LYS A 35 -5.52 14.09 -5.26
N GLU A 36 -6.48 14.71 -4.59
CA GLU A 36 -6.83 14.41 -3.19
C GLU A 36 -7.27 12.95 -3.03
N SER A 37 -8.12 12.46 -3.94
CA SER A 37 -8.57 11.06 -3.95
C SER A 37 -7.40 10.07 -4.11
N LEU A 38 -6.46 10.35 -5.02
CA LEU A 38 -5.29 9.50 -5.23
C LEU A 38 -4.30 9.57 -4.05
N GLN A 39 -4.16 10.73 -3.40
CA GLN A 39 -3.37 10.88 -2.18
C GLN A 39 -3.94 10.04 -1.04
N PHE A 40 -5.26 10.02 -0.88
CA PHE A 40 -5.94 9.15 0.08
C PHE A 40 -5.65 7.67 -0.21
N ILE A 41 -5.82 7.22 -1.46
CA ILE A 41 -5.54 5.82 -1.83
C ILE A 41 -4.06 5.46 -1.58
N LEU A 42 -3.13 6.38 -1.85
CA LEU A 42 -1.71 6.17 -1.61
C LEU A 42 -1.41 5.99 -0.11
N HIS A 43 -2.04 6.80 0.74
CA HIS A 43 -1.93 6.65 2.18
C HIS A 43 -2.36 5.26 2.64
N GLU A 44 -3.55 4.80 2.23
CA GLU A 44 -4.09 3.48 2.61
C GLU A 44 -3.16 2.33 2.14
N LYS A 45 -2.61 2.44 0.93
CA LYS A 45 -1.68 1.44 0.38
C LYS A 45 -0.35 1.43 1.14
N MET A 46 0.20 2.60 1.49
CA MET A 46 1.41 2.70 2.30
C MET A 46 1.19 2.14 3.71
N GLU A 47 0.05 2.43 4.33
CA GLU A 47 -0.29 1.87 5.64
C GLU A 47 -0.38 0.34 5.59
N ALA A 48 -1.05 -0.22 4.58
CA ALA A 48 -1.10 -1.66 4.38
C ALA A 48 0.32 -2.26 4.22
N LEU A 49 1.20 -1.59 3.48
CA LEU A 49 2.59 -2.02 3.29
C LEU A 49 3.37 -2.02 4.60
N PHE A 50 3.24 -0.97 5.40
CA PHE A 50 3.84 -0.91 6.73
C PHE A 50 3.33 -2.04 7.63
N ARG A 51 2.01 -2.30 7.64
CA ARG A 51 1.43 -3.39 8.41
C ARG A 51 2.02 -4.74 8.01
N MET A 52 2.20 -5.01 6.72
CA MET A 52 2.83 -6.27 6.26
C MET A 52 4.27 -6.41 6.77
N PHE A 53 5.06 -5.33 6.75
CA PHE A 53 6.42 -5.37 7.29
C PHE A 53 6.45 -5.58 8.81
N TYR A 54 5.61 -4.87 9.57
CA TYR A 54 5.56 -5.02 11.03
C TYR A 54 4.97 -6.38 11.47
N SER A 55 4.00 -6.93 10.72
CA SER A 55 3.50 -8.29 10.95
C SER A 55 4.59 -9.33 10.70
N ALA A 56 5.38 -9.18 9.63
CA ALA A 56 6.52 -10.06 9.35
C ALA A 56 7.59 -9.99 10.45
N GLU A 57 7.91 -8.79 10.96
CA GLU A 57 8.84 -8.63 12.09
C GLU A 57 8.32 -9.28 13.39
N GLY A 58 7.01 -9.20 13.65
CA GLY A 58 6.38 -9.85 14.81
C GLY A 58 6.50 -11.37 14.79
N GLU A 59 6.40 -11.98 13.61
CA GLU A 59 6.53 -13.44 13.42
C GLU A 59 7.98 -13.92 13.55
N ILE A 60 8.95 -13.16 13.03
CA ILE A 60 10.39 -13.47 13.15
C ILE A 60 10.82 -13.47 14.63
N ASN A 61 10.30 -12.54 15.42
CA ASN A 61 10.63 -12.44 16.85
C ASN A 61 9.99 -13.54 17.72
N GLN A 62 9.01 -14.29 17.21
CA GLN A 62 8.38 -15.41 17.94
C GLN A 62 9.05 -16.77 17.68
N GLN A 63 9.79 -16.92 16.57
CA GLN A 63 10.57 -18.14 16.28
C GLN A 63 11.91 -18.21 17.03
N ILE A 64 12.32 -17.12 17.69
CA ILE A 64 13.56 -17.03 18.47
C ILE A 64 13.23 -17.00 19.98
N LYS A 65 12.32 -17.86 20.43
CA LYS A 65 12.08 -18.09 21.86
C LYS A 65 12.41 -19.56 22.19
N PRO A 66 13.33 -19.83 23.13
CA PRO A 66 13.74 -21.19 23.51
C PRO A 66 12.61 -22.00 24.15
#